data_AF-A0A1S3B8I9-F1
#
_entry.id   AF-A0A1S3B8I9-F1
#
_cell.length_a   1.000
_cell.length_b   1.000
_cell.length_c   1.000
_cell.angle_alpha   90.00
_cell.angle_beta   90.00
_cell.angle_gamma   90.00
#
_symmetry.space_group_name_H-M   'P 1'
#
loop_
_entity.id
_entity.type
_entity.pdbx_description
1 polymer ?
#
loop_
_entity_poly.entity_id
_entity_poly.type
_entity_poly.pdbx_seq_one_letter_code
_entity_poly.pdbx_strand_id
1 'polypeptide(L)'
;MEAREMEEALKVLDSSLSQIKWRLKFPAKRRLQLDVLALCTGMRPVVMIDYGGKMPELQQRLCALLKLIQTELHIFENLKVMVIEDMIYLIHVQGLAEHVHSTLNSKLTLLLVDIEQDPPKMLVDAEKSSLGLQLKSIQKLFSSLFSQDETEGDPLPSVGETCVTDIRSSIHGISSQSSVIDLSNFLQHTEITLPTLNGWLLGYPIVYLFDKDHISEATYNLSAKPLHIFRLSVNSLSSSNIT
;
A
#
# COMPACT_ATOMS: atom_id res chain seq x y z
N MET A 1 10.71 3.39 18.75
CA MET A 1 9.47 3.70 19.48
C MET A 1 9.45 2.91 20.78
N GLU A 2 9.34 3.61 21.89
CA GLU A 2 9.35 2.98 23.21
C GLU A 2 7.96 2.42 23.57
N ALA A 3 7.91 1.43 24.47
CA ALA A 3 6.63 0.83 24.90
C ALA A 3 5.66 1.85 25.53
N ARG A 4 6.20 2.92 26.15
CA ARG A 4 5.42 4.01 26.73
C ARG A 4 4.75 4.88 25.66
N GLU A 5 5.46 5.22 24.59
CA GLU A 5 4.90 5.97 23.45
C GLU A 5 3.79 5.17 22.75
N MET A 6 3.93 3.84 22.65
CA MET A 6 2.86 2.96 22.13
C MET A 6 1.60 3.03 22.98
N GLU A 7 1.75 2.96 24.30
CA GLU A 7 0.62 3.01 25.22
C GLU A 7 -0.09 4.37 25.16
N GLU A 8 0.67 5.45 25.06
CA GLU A 8 0.15 6.81 24.89
C GLU A 8 -0.58 6.99 23.55
N ALA A 9 0.01 6.53 22.45
CA ALA A 9 -0.62 6.52 21.13
C ALA A 9 -1.96 5.78 21.13
N LEU A 10 -2.03 4.62 21.80
CA LEU A 10 -3.28 3.87 21.95
C LEU A 10 -4.33 4.63 22.77
N LYS A 11 -3.93 5.31 23.85
CA LYS A 11 -4.84 6.13 24.67
C LYS A 11 -5.44 7.28 23.86
N VAL A 12 -4.61 7.99 23.10
CA VAL A 12 -5.04 9.08 22.22
C VAL A 12 -5.98 8.57 21.12
N LEU A 13 -5.65 7.44 20.50
CA LEU A 13 -6.50 6.81 19.49
C LEU A 13 -7.87 6.41 20.07
N ASP A 14 -7.89 5.83 21.27
CA ASP A 14 -9.14 5.43 21.95
C ASP A 14 -10.00 6.64 22.36
N SER A 15 -9.37 7.68 22.90
CA SER A 15 -10.02 8.95 23.21
C SER A 15 -10.66 9.55 21.95
N SER A 16 -9.90 9.66 20.86
CA SER A 16 -10.37 10.22 19.59
C SER A 16 -11.51 9.40 18.97
N LEU A 17 -11.43 8.07 19.00
CA LEU A 17 -12.51 7.19 18.53
C LEU A 17 -13.82 7.40 19.30
N SER A 18 -13.73 7.67 20.60
CA SER A 18 -14.92 7.95 21.43
C SER A 18 -15.61 9.27 21.03
N GLN A 19 -14.84 10.27 20.57
CA GLN A 19 -15.36 11.58 20.17
C GLN A 19 -16.10 11.54 18.81
N ILE A 20 -15.61 10.75 17.86
CA ILE A 20 -16.15 10.69 16.48
C ILE A 20 -17.46 9.87 16.40
N LYS A 21 -17.88 9.24 17.50
CA LYS A 21 -19.08 8.37 17.56
C LYS A 21 -19.05 7.27 16.50
N TRP A 22 -17.87 6.83 16.08
CA TRP A 22 -17.71 5.74 15.12
C TRP A 22 -18.00 4.40 15.81
N ARG A 23 -19.15 3.80 15.48
CA ARG A 23 -19.59 2.52 16.06
C ARG A 23 -18.83 1.33 15.45
N LEU A 24 -17.56 1.16 15.82
CA LEU A 24 -16.75 -0.01 15.49
C LEU A 24 -17.05 -1.16 16.47
N LYS A 25 -17.30 -2.36 15.94
CA LYS A 25 -17.32 -3.58 16.76
C LYS A 25 -15.92 -3.85 17.31
N PHE A 26 -15.83 -4.51 18.48
CA PHE A 26 -14.55 -4.79 19.15
C PHE A 26 -13.45 -5.36 18.22
N PRO A 27 -13.71 -6.36 17.35
CA PRO A 27 -12.68 -6.87 16.45
C PRO A 27 -12.16 -5.82 15.46
N ALA A 28 -13.05 -5.01 14.88
CA ALA A 28 -12.68 -3.96 13.93
C ALA A 28 -11.95 -2.80 14.62
N LYS A 29 -12.35 -2.45 15.84
CA LYS A 29 -11.64 -1.46 16.66
C LYS A 29 -10.21 -1.91 16.95
N ARG A 30 -10.03 -3.16 17.39
CA ARG A 30 -8.71 -3.73 17.66
C ARG A 30 -7.86 -3.81 16.38
N ARG A 31 -8.45 -4.16 15.25
CA ARG A 31 -7.75 -4.16 13.95
C ARG A 31 -7.27 -2.76 13.57
N LEU A 32 -8.11 -1.73 13.73
CA LEU A 32 -7.71 -0.33 13.49
C LEU A 32 -6.54 0.11 14.36
N GLN A 33 -6.56 -0.25 15.64
CA GLN A 33 -5.44 0.05 16.56
C GLN A 33 -4.13 -0.60 16.09
N LEU A 34 -4.18 -1.89 15.71
CA LEU A 34 -3.02 -2.62 15.22
C LEU A 34 -2.52 -2.05 13.89
N ASP A 35 -3.42 -1.72 12.98
CA ASP A 35 -3.11 -1.14 11.67
C ASP A 35 -2.43 0.23 11.83
N VAL A 36 -2.98 1.13 12.67
CA VAL A 36 -2.38 2.43 12.98
C VAL A 36 -0.99 2.27 13.61
N LEU A 37 -0.84 1.37 14.59
CA LEU A 37 0.46 1.11 15.20
C LEU A 37 1.47 0.52 14.21
N ALA A 38 1.05 -0.38 13.32
CA ALA A 38 1.92 -0.95 12.29
C ALA A 38 2.45 0.12 11.33
N LEU A 39 1.63 1.13 11.01
CA LEU A 39 2.05 2.29 10.22
C LEU A 39 3.05 3.16 10.98
N CYS A 40 2.72 3.56 12.21
CA CYS A 40 3.55 4.47 13.01
C CYS A 40 4.88 3.85 13.48
N THR A 41 4.96 2.52 13.59
CA THR A 41 6.21 1.80 13.91
C THR A 41 7.06 1.49 12.69
N GLY A 42 6.58 1.81 11.47
CA GLY A 42 7.25 1.44 10.22
C GLY A 42 7.20 -0.04 9.89
N MET A 43 6.41 -0.85 10.60
CA MET A 43 6.19 -2.26 10.26
C MET A 43 5.51 -2.42 8.90
N ARG A 44 4.63 -1.48 8.54
CA ARG A 44 3.97 -1.41 7.24
C ARG A 44 3.90 0.04 6.77
N PRO A 45 4.08 0.31 5.46
CA PRO A 45 3.87 1.65 4.91
C PRO A 45 2.40 1.95 4.58
N VAL A 46 1.62 0.90 4.30
CA VAL A 46 0.23 0.97 3.83
C VAL A 46 -0.58 -0.16 4.45
N VAL A 47 -1.83 0.13 4.80
CA VAL A 47 -2.84 -0.85 5.19
C VAL A 47 -4.15 -0.55 4.45
N MET A 48 -4.80 -1.60 3.92
CA MET A 48 -6.11 -1.48 3.30
C MET A 48 -7.20 -1.61 4.38
N ILE A 49 -8.18 -0.70 4.37
CA ILE A 49 -9.27 -0.68 5.34
C ILE A 49 -10.53 -1.27 4.69
N ASP A 50 -10.72 -2.57 4.90
CA ASP A 50 -11.88 -3.35 4.42
C ASP A 50 -13.01 -3.46 5.48
N TYR A 51 -12.94 -2.66 6.54
CA TYR A 51 -13.83 -2.74 7.70
C TYR A 51 -14.32 -1.36 8.15
N GLY A 52 -15.33 -1.36 9.03
CA GLY A 52 -15.75 -0.16 9.75
C GLY A 52 -16.78 0.74 9.05
N GLY A 53 -17.19 0.42 7.82
CA GLY A 53 -18.25 1.14 7.15
C GLY A 53 -18.30 0.90 5.65
N LYS A 54 -19.01 1.78 4.94
CA LYS A 54 -19.03 1.88 3.49
C LYS A 54 -18.51 3.26 3.09
N MET A 55 -18.06 3.41 1.86
CA MET A 55 -17.75 4.72 1.28
C MET A 55 -19.07 5.47 0.96
N PRO A 56 -19.13 6.81 1.13
CA PRO A 56 -18.05 7.72 1.54
C PRO A 56 -17.92 7.93 3.06
N GLU A 57 -18.83 7.38 3.89
CA GLU A 57 -18.85 7.63 5.34
C GLU A 57 -17.59 7.10 6.04
N LEU A 58 -17.03 5.99 5.55
CA LEU A 58 -15.79 5.41 6.05
C LEU A 58 -14.62 6.39 5.91
N GLN A 59 -14.46 7.00 4.73
CA GLN A 59 -13.45 8.03 4.48
C GLN A 59 -13.63 9.22 5.42
N GLN A 60 -14.86 9.73 5.56
CA GLN A 60 -15.14 10.87 6.44
C GLN A 60 -14.76 10.58 7.89
N ARG A 61 -15.07 9.37 8.39
CA ARG A 61 -14.73 8.95 9.76
C ARG A 61 -13.23 8.77 9.95
N LEU A 62 -12.53 8.18 8.98
CA LEU A 62 -11.07 8.08 9.02
C LEU A 62 -10.41 9.46 9.01
N CYS A 63 -10.89 10.38 8.18
CA CYS A 63 -10.39 11.75 8.15
C CYS A 63 -10.63 12.50 9.46
N ALA A 64 -11.83 12.36 10.03
CA ALA A 64 -12.12 12.93 11.35
C ALA A 64 -11.19 12.35 12.42
N LEU A 65 -10.89 11.05 12.36
CA LEU A 65 -9.96 10.38 13.26
C LEU A 65 -8.56 10.92 13.14
N LEU A 66 -8.03 10.98 11.92
CA LEU A 66 -6.69 11.51 11.66
C LEU A 66 -6.54 12.94 12.16
N LYS A 67 -7.53 13.79 11.90
CA LYS A 67 -7.52 15.19 12.38
C LYS A 67 -7.40 15.28 13.90
N LEU A 68 -8.12 14.45 14.66
CA LEU A 68 -8.02 14.47 16.12
C LEU A 68 -6.67 13.97 16.61
N ILE A 69 -6.25 12.77 16.16
CA ILE A 69 -5.03 12.16 16.68
C ILE A 69 -3.77 12.97 16.30
N GLN A 70 -3.76 13.60 15.13
CA GLN A 70 -2.64 14.44 14.67
C GLN A 70 -2.48 15.73 15.46
N THR A 71 -3.56 16.25 16.06
CA THR A 71 -3.46 17.40 16.96
C THR A 71 -2.93 17.03 18.34
N GLU A 72 -3.02 15.76 18.73
CA GLU A 72 -2.63 15.29 20.06
C GLU A 72 -1.19 14.74 20.09
N LEU A 73 -0.75 14.00 19.07
CA LEU A 73 0.60 13.40 19.05
C LEU A 73 1.27 13.43 17.66
N HIS A 74 2.55 13.81 17.63
CA HIS A 74 3.37 13.91 16.41
C HIS A 74 3.60 12.57 15.68
N ILE A 75 3.55 11.45 16.38
CA ILE A 75 3.65 10.10 15.79
C ILE A 75 2.63 9.86 14.66
N PHE A 76 1.50 10.59 14.67
CA PHE A 76 0.45 10.45 13.66
C PHE A 76 0.55 11.45 12.50
N GLU A 77 1.51 12.38 12.53
CA GLU A 77 1.63 13.49 11.57
C GLU A 77 1.70 13.01 10.12
N ASN A 78 2.43 11.92 9.89
CA ASN A 78 2.62 11.33 8.57
C ASN A 78 1.46 10.43 8.10
N LEU A 79 0.40 10.27 8.88
CA LEU A 79 -0.72 9.43 8.49
C LEU A 79 -1.65 10.17 7.52
N LYS A 80 -2.03 9.51 6.42
CA LYS A 80 -3.04 10.01 5.48
C LYS A 80 -3.99 8.91 5.05
N VAL A 81 -5.19 9.31 4.64
CA VAL A 81 -6.12 8.44 3.92
C VAL A 81 -5.79 8.51 2.44
N MET A 82 -5.69 7.37 1.78
CA MET A 82 -5.52 7.28 0.34
C MET A 82 -6.67 6.47 -0.25
N VAL A 83 -7.25 6.92 -1.36
CA VAL A 83 -8.33 6.23 -2.07
C VAL A 83 -7.84 5.89 -3.47
N ILE A 84 -7.97 4.62 -3.89
CA ILE A 84 -7.64 4.15 -5.25
C ILE A 84 -8.79 3.30 -5.72
N GLU A 85 -9.36 3.64 -6.87
CA GLU A 85 -10.67 3.12 -7.33
C GLU A 85 -11.70 3.19 -6.17
N ASP A 86 -12.33 2.06 -5.83
CA ASP A 86 -13.30 1.96 -4.73
C ASP A 86 -12.67 1.52 -3.39
N MET A 87 -11.34 1.43 -3.31
CA MET A 87 -10.61 0.97 -2.14
C MET A 87 -10.03 2.14 -1.34
N ILE A 88 -10.02 1.96 -0.01
CA ILE A 88 -9.51 2.94 0.93
C ILE A 88 -8.35 2.36 1.74
N TYR A 89 -7.32 3.16 1.89
CA TYR A 89 -6.07 2.81 2.54
C TYR A 89 -5.74 3.85 3.60
N LEU A 90 -5.10 3.40 4.67
CA LEU A 90 -4.38 4.26 5.59
C LEU A 90 -2.89 4.10 5.29
N ILE A 91 -2.19 5.21 5.12
CA ILE A 91 -0.78 5.22 4.74
C ILE A 91 0.03 6.02 5.74
N HIS A 92 1.30 5.65 5.88
CA HIS A 92 2.33 6.52 6.43
C HIS A 92 3.11 7.12 5.27
N VAL A 93 2.98 8.42 5.03
CA VAL A 93 3.51 9.12 3.84
C VAL A 93 5.00 8.85 3.65
N GLN A 94 5.82 9.06 4.68
CA GLN A 94 7.26 8.81 4.61
C GLN A 94 7.60 7.32 4.41
N GLY A 95 7.00 6.41 5.19
CA GLY A 95 7.19 4.97 5.03
C GLY A 95 6.80 4.47 3.63
N LEU A 96 5.74 5.03 3.03
CA LEU A 96 5.38 4.74 1.64
C LEU A 96 6.42 5.27 0.65
N ALA A 97 6.95 6.48 0.85
CA ALA A 97 8.04 7.01 0.02
C ALA A 97 9.28 6.10 0.09
N GLU A 98 9.66 5.65 1.28
CA GLU A 98 10.80 4.73 1.50
C GLU A 98 10.55 3.35 0.85
N HIS A 99 9.33 2.82 0.93
CA HIS A 99 8.92 1.58 0.27
C HIS A 99 9.00 1.67 -1.25
N VAL A 100 8.47 2.75 -1.83
CA VAL A 100 8.52 3.02 -3.27
C VAL A 100 9.97 3.17 -3.72
N HIS A 101 10.78 3.94 -3.01
CA HIS A 101 12.20 4.11 -3.32
C HIS A 101 12.99 2.79 -3.21
N SER A 102 12.68 1.95 -2.22
CA SER A 102 13.36 0.66 -2.02
C SER A 102 13.00 -0.37 -3.09
N THR A 103 11.76 -0.35 -3.57
CA THR A 103 11.30 -1.23 -4.67
C THR A 103 11.85 -0.77 -6.02
N LEU A 104 11.88 0.54 -6.30
CA LEU A 104 12.46 1.09 -7.54
C LEU A 104 13.97 0.86 -7.69
N ASN A 105 14.72 0.99 -6.59
CA ASN A 105 16.17 0.79 -6.59
C ASN A 105 16.58 -0.67 -6.33
N SER A 106 15.62 -1.60 -6.41
CA SER A 106 15.85 -3.04 -6.21
C SER A 106 16.51 -3.40 -4.87
N LYS A 107 16.35 -2.57 -3.83
CA LYS A 107 16.76 -2.91 -2.45
C LYS A 107 15.83 -3.98 -1.85
N LEU A 108 14.57 -3.95 -2.25
CA LEU A 108 13.57 -4.98 -1.95
C LEU A 108 13.29 -5.77 -3.23
N THR A 109 13.53 -7.09 -3.19
CA THR A 109 13.24 -7.98 -4.31
C THR A 109 11.74 -8.21 -4.40
N LEU A 110 11.11 -7.66 -5.44
CA LEU A 110 9.71 -7.92 -5.77
C LEU A 110 9.64 -9.10 -6.76
N LEU A 111 9.03 -10.21 -6.34
CA LEU A 111 8.83 -11.36 -7.22
C LEU A 111 7.53 -11.20 -7.98
N LEU A 112 7.63 -11.12 -9.30
CA LEU A 112 6.48 -10.99 -10.19
C LEU A 112 6.09 -12.37 -10.71
N VAL A 113 4.83 -12.74 -10.58
CA VAL A 113 4.31 -14.03 -11.04
C VAL A 113 3.17 -13.78 -12.01
N ASP A 114 3.38 -14.16 -13.27
CA ASP A 114 2.34 -14.25 -14.28
C ASP A 114 1.41 -15.41 -13.93
N ILE A 115 0.14 -15.08 -13.67
CA ILE A 115 -0.90 -16.04 -13.32
C ILE A 115 -1.93 -16.25 -14.43
N GLU A 116 -1.75 -15.63 -15.61
CA GLU A 116 -2.57 -15.93 -16.79
C GLU A 116 -2.24 -17.33 -17.33
N GLN A 117 -0.97 -17.71 -17.21
CA GLN A 117 -0.46 -18.99 -17.66
C GLN A 117 -0.71 -20.09 -16.63
N ASP A 118 -0.96 -21.31 -17.12
CA ASP A 118 -0.99 -22.54 -16.31
C ASP A 118 0.13 -23.49 -16.78
N PRO A 119 1.13 -23.81 -15.94
CA PRO A 119 1.32 -23.32 -14.56
C PRO A 119 1.74 -21.84 -14.51
N PRO A 120 1.44 -21.12 -13.40
CA PRO A 120 1.92 -19.76 -13.19
C PRO A 120 3.45 -19.65 -13.33
N LYS A 121 3.92 -18.57 -13.94
CA LYS A 121 5.34 -18.38 -14.26
C LYS A 121 5.91 -17.19 -13.51
N MET A 122 7.02 -17.43 -12.81
CA MET A 122 7.80 -16.33 -12.24
C MET A 122 8.52 -15.57 -13.37
N LEU A 123 8.32 -14.26 -13.40
CA LEU A 123 9.01 -13.37 -14.33
C LEU A 123 10.40 -13.06 -13.79
N VAL A 124 11.42 -13.61 -14.46
CA VAL A 124 12.84 -13.40 -14.12
C VAL A 124 13.30 -11.98 -14.45
N ASP A 125 12.64 -11.34 -15.41
CA ASP A 125 13.00 -10.02 -15.93
C ASP A 125 11.74 -9.20 -16.20
N ALA A 126 11.41 -8.33 -15.25
CA ALA A 126 10.23 -7.48 -15.32
C ALA A 126 10.25 -6.53 -16.53
N GLU A 127 11.43 -6.20 -17.05
CA GLU A 127 11.59 -5.27 -18.17
C GLU A 127 11.21 -5.88 -19.52
N LYS A 128 11.06 -7.21 -19.59
CA LYS A 128 10.59 -7.92 -20.78
C LYS A 128 9.07 -8.03 -20.88
N SER A 129 8.34 -7.73 -19.81
CA SER A 129 6.88 -7.77 -19.77
C SER A 129 6.30 -6.37 -19.92
N SER A 130 5.29 -6.23 -20.79
CA SER A 130 4.51 -4.98 -20.93
C SER A 130 3.93 -4.54 -19.57
N LEU A 131 3.33 -5.48 -18.82
CA LEU A 131 2.80 -5.22 -17.48
C LEU A 131 3.90 -4.86 -16.48
N GLY A 132 5.07 -5.51 -16.57
CA GLY A 132 6.21 -5.14 -15.72
C GLY A 132 6.70 -3.70 -15.96
N LEU A 133 6.74 -3.26 -17.22
CA LEU A 133 7.08 -1.87 -17.58
C LEU A 133 6.01 -0.87 -17.12
N GLN A 134 4.72 -1.21 -17.22
CA GLN A 134 3.63 -0.38 -16.69
C GLN A 134 3.70 -0.27 -15.16
N LEU A 135 3.95 -1.37 -14.45
CA LEU A 135 4.11 -1.37 -13.00
C LEU A 135 5.30 -0.50 -12.58
N LYS A 136 6.45 -0.60 -13.27
CA LYS A 136 7.61 0.27 -13.03
C LYS A 136 7.27 1.75 -13.28
N SER A 137 6.41 2.05 -14.26
CA SER A 137 5.94 3.41 -14.54
C SER A 137 5.04 3.93 -13.41
N ILE A 138 4.14 3.09 -12.89
CA ILE A 138 3.33 3.39 -11.70
C ILE A 138 4.23 3.65 -10.49
N GLN A 139 5.25 2.81 -10.25
CA GLN A 139 6.19 3.00 -9.15
C GLN A 139 6.91 4.35 -9.23
N LYS A 140 7.37 4.75 -10.43
CA LYS A 140 7.96 6.09 -10.66
C LYS A 140 6.97 7.21 -10.40
N LEU A 141 5.71 7.03 -10.78
CA LEU A 141 4.65 8.01 -10.50
C LEU A 141 4.42 8.15 -8.99
N PHE A 142 4.30 7.05 -8.26
CA PHE A 142 4.27 7.06 -6.80
C PHE A 142 5.52 7.73 -6.21
N SER A 143 6.69 7.51 -6.77
CA SER A 143 7.92 8.17 -6.32
C SER A 143 7.79 9.68 -6.44
N SER A 144 7.26 10.19 -7.56
CA SER A 144 7.03 11.63 -7.73
C SER A 144 5.93 12.18 -6.81
N LEU A 145 4.88 11.40 -6.53
CA LEU A 145 3.77 11.80 -5.64
C LEU A 145 4.19 11.97 -4.18
N PHE A 146 5.15 11.15 -3.74
CA PHE A 146 5.60 11.08 -2.35
C PHE A 146 7.04 11.59 -2.16
N SER A 147 7.61 12.25 -3.17
CA SER A 147 8.91 12.94 -3.05
C SER A 147 8.77 14.13 -2.11
N GLN A 148 9.70 14.27 -1.16
CA GLN A 148 9.70 15.33 -0.15
C GLN A 148 10.25 16.68 -0.64
N ASP A 149 10.74 16.77 -1.89
CA ASP A 149 11.32 17.99 -2.42
C ASP A 149 10.24 18.92 -3.01
N GLU A 150 9.68 19.78 -2.18
CA GLU A 150 9.16 21.08 -2.63
C GLU A 150 10.35 21.98 -2.99
N THR A 151 10.98 21.74 -4.14
CA THR A 151 11.84 22.75 -4.78
C THR A 151 11.20 23.13 -6.10
N GLU A 152 10.68 24.36 -6.16
CA GLU A 152 10.23 24.98 -7.39
C GLU A 152 11.34 24.91 -8.45
N GLY A 153 11.02 24.30 -9.59
CA GLY A 153 11.76 24.47 -10.82
C GLY A 153 12.82 23.40 -11.11
N ASP A 154 12.41 22.29 -11.71
CA ASP A 154 13.13 21.74 -12.86
C ASP A 154 12.19 20.88 -13.75
N PRO A 155 12.39 20.83 -15.08
CA PRO A 155 11.48 20.15 -15.99
C PRO A 155 11.69 18.63 -15.91
N LEU A 156 10.61 17.88 -15.62
CA LEU A 156 10.61 16.41 -15.65
C LEU A 156 11.01 15.85 -17.03
N PRO A 157 11.61 14.65 -17.08
CA PRO A 157 12.01 14.01 -18.33
C PRO A 157 10.78 13.68 -19.19
N SER A 158 10.84 14.09 -20.46
CA SER A 158 9.79 13.85 -21.46
C SER A 158 9.66 12.37 -21.77
N VAL A 159 8.50 11.78 -21.46
CA VAL A 159 8.12 10.42 -21.89
C VAL A 159 6.71 10.48 -22.46
N GLY A 160 6.56 10.09 -23.73
CA GLY A 160 5.32 9.62 -24.37
C GLY A 160 4.05 10.47 -24.16
N GLU A 161 3.81 11.38 -25.09
CA GLU A 161 2.93 12.56 -25.03
C GLU A 161 1.40 12.33 -24.95
N THR A 162 0.91 11.12 -24.64
CA THR A 162 -0.55 10.86 -24.72
C THR A 162 -1.19 10.20 -23.50
N CYS A 163 -0.42 9.55 -22.60
CA CYS A 163 -1.01 8.84 -21.45
C CYS A 163 -0.88 9.61 -20.12
N VAL A 164 0.09 10.53 -20.01
CA VAL A 164 0.48 11.16 -18.73
C VAL A 164 -0.15 12.55 -18.52
N THR A 165 -0.68 13.17 -19.57
CA THR A 165 -1.16 14.56 -19.54
C THR A 165 -2.41 14.72 -18.67
N ASP A 166 -3.33 13.75 -18.70
CA ASP A 166 -4.56 13.80 -17.89
C ASP A 166 -4.30 13.51 -16.40
N ILE A 167 -3.35 12.62 -16.08
CA ILE A 167 -3.00 12.29 -14.68
C ILE A 167 -2.28 13.48 -14.01
N ARG A 168 -1.49 14.27 -14.76
CA ARG A 168 -0.83 15.47 -14.19
C ARG A 168 -1.81 16.53 -13.70
N SER A 169 -3.01 16.61 -14.27
CA SER A 169 -4.02 17.60 -13.88
C SER A 169 -4.70 17.27 -12.54
N SER A 170 -4.82 15.99 -12.19
CA SER A 170 -5.40 15.53 -10.91
C SER A 170 -4.38 15.49 -9.77
N ILE A 171 -3.09 15.43 -10.09
CA ILE A 171 -1.97 15.37 -9.12
C ILE A 171 -1.61 16.76 -8.55
N HIS A 172 -2.03 17.86 -9.18
CA HIS A 172 -1.67 19.23 -8.80
C HIS A 172 -2.32 19.74 -7.48
N GLY A 173 -2.73 18.83 -6.59
CA GLY A 173 -3.55 19.14 -5.42
C GLY A 173 -3.29 18.31 -4.18
N ILE A 174 -2.12 17.66 -4.02
CA ILE A 174 -1.71 17.17 -2.69
C ILE A 174 -1.28 18.39 -1.85
N SER A 175 -2.26 19.23 -1.50
CA SER A 175 -2.08 20.25 -0.48
C SER A 175 -1.63 19.56 0.80
N SER A 176 -0.56 20.08 1.41
CA SER A 176 -0.06 19.66 2.72
C SER A 176 -1.15 19.71 3.82
N GLN A 177 -2.29 20.35 3.56
CA GLN A 177 -3.44 20.47 4.47
C GLN A 177 -4.52 19.38 4.30
N SER A 178 -4.52 18.60 3.21
CA SER A 178 -5.53 17.54 3.01
C SER A 178 -5.12 16.24 3.69
N SER A 179 -6.02 15.70 4.52
CA SER A 179 -5.91 14.36 5.13
C SER A 179 -6.20 13.23 4.13
N VAL A 180 -6.62 13.55 2.90
CA VAL A 180 -7.01 12.59 1.85
C VAL A 180 -6.17 12.81 0.59
N ILE A 181 -5.68 11.71 0.04
CA ILE A 181 -5.08 11.61 -1.29
C ILE A 181 -6.06 10.80 -2.15
N ASP A 182 -6.65 11.43 -3.15
CA ASP A 182 -7.59 10.79 -4.07
C ASP A 182 -6.89 10.39 -5.37
N LEU A 183 -6.82 9.08 -5.59
CA LEU A 183 -6.26 8.42 -6.76
C LEU A 183 -7.32 7.50 -7.41
N SER A 184 -8.61 7.85 -7.29
CA SER A 184 -9.70 7.00 -7.77
C SER A 184 -9.61 6.65 -9.27
N ASN A 185 -9.15 7.60 -10.10
CA ASN A 185 -8.99 7.40 -11.55
C ASN A 185 -7.59 6.91 -11.96
N PHE A 186 -6.73 6.55 -11.00
CA PHE A 186 -5.32 6.30 -11.24
C PHE A 186 -5.04 5.11 -12.17
N LEU A 187 -5.88 4.07 -12.11
CA LEU A 187 -5.73 2.86 -12.93
C LEU A 187 -6.58 2.89 -14.22
N GLN A 188 -7.26 4.00 -14.52
CA GLN A 188 -8.22 4.07 -15.64
C GLN A 188 -7.57 3.84 -17.01
N HIS A 189 -6.29 4.22 -17.16
CA HIS A 189 -5.53 4.13 -18.41
C HIS A 189 -4.37 3.14 -18.35
N THR A 190 -4.41 2.18 -17.42
CA THR A 190 -3.38 1.15 -17.26
C THR A 190 -3.98 -0.25 -17.37
N GLU A 191 -3.19 -1.21 -17.84
CA GLU A 191 -3.54 -2.63 -17.81
C GLU A 191 -3.24 -3.28 -16.45
N ILE A 192 -2.55 -2.55 -15.56
CA ILE A 192 -2.33 -2.96 -14.17
C ILE A 192 -3.67 -3.10 -13.46
N THR A 193 -3.88 -4.28 -12.90
CA THR A 193 -5.08 -4.60 -12.13
C THR A 193 -4.90 -4.18 -10.67
N LEU A 194 -6.01 -3.91 -10.00
CA LEU A 194 -6.02 -3.57 -8.58
C LEU A 194 -5.37 -4.66 -7.69
N PRO A 195 -5.55 -5.98 -7.94
CA PRO A 195 -4.82 -7.02 -7.21
C PRO A 195 -3.30 -6.94 -7.36
N THR A 196 -2.78 -6.63 -8.55
CA THR A 196 -1.35 -6.37 -8.76
C THR A 196 -0.88 -5.19 -7.91
N LEU A 197 -1.61 -4.07 -7.96
CA LEU A 197 -1.28 -2.87 -7.22
C LEU A 197 -1.31 -3.13 -5.70
N ASN A 198 -2.34 -3.82 -5.20
CA ASN A 198 -2.46 -4.21 -3.79
C ASN A 198 -1.32 -5.11 -3.34
N GLY A 199 -0.92 -6.07 -4.19
CA GLY A 199 0.25 -6.92 -3.98
C GLY A 199 1.48 -6.08 -3.61
N TRP A 200 1.78 -5.09 -4.45
CA TRP A 200 2.94 -4.23 -4.27
C TRP A 200 2.77 -3.21 -3.13
N LEU A 201 1.65 -2.51 -3.05
CA LEU A 201 1.40 -1.46 -2.03
C LEU A 201 1.39 -2.01 -0.61
N LEU A 202 0.78 -3.18 -0.40
CA LEU A 202 0.67 -3.81 0.92
C LEU A 202 1.96 -4.54 1.35
N GLY A 203 3.00 -4.47 0.51
CA GLY A 203 4.33 -5.02 0.80
C GLY A 203 4.40 -6.55 0.72
N TYR A 204 3.60 -7.18 -0.14
CA TYR A 204 3.73 -8.62 -0.36
C TYR A 204 5.00 -8.91 -1.18
N PRO A 205 5.76 -9.96 -0.82
CA PRO A 205 6.98 -10.32 -1.53
C PRO A 205 6.71 -10.86 -2.95
N ILE A 206 5.51 -11.39 -3.17
CA ILE A 206 5.04 -11.93 -4.44
C ILE A 206 3.86 -11.08 -4.90
N VAL A 207 3.94 -10.62 -6.15
CA VAL A 207 2.89 -9.84 -6.80
C VAL A 207 2.44 -10.57 -8.05
N TYR A 208 1.13 -10.81 -8.13
CA TYR A 208 0.52 -11.41 -9.29
C TYR A 208 0.41 -10.40 -10.42
N LEU A 209 0.70 -10.84 -11.63
CA LEU A 209 0.53 -10.08 -12.86
C LEU A 209 -0.43 -10.83 -13.77
N PHE A 210 -1.40 -10.07 -14.25
CA PHE A 210 -2.35 -10.42 -15.28
C PHE A 210 -2.99 -9.10 -15.74
N ASP A 211 -3.40 -9.03 -17.00
CA ASP A 211 -4.10 -7.89 -17.56
C ASP A 211 -5.61 -7.93 -17.23
N LYS A 212 -6.31 -6.87 -17.62
CA LYS A 212 -7.75 -6.73 -17.37
C LYS A 212 -8.62 -7.66 -18.23
N ASP A 213 -8.09 -8.14 -19.35
CA ASP A 213 -8.82 -9.02 -20.28
C ASP A 213 -8.77 -10.48 -19.82
N HIS A 214 -7.74 -10.88 -19.05
CA HIS A 214 -7.52 -12.25 -18.57
C HIS A 214 -7.89 -12.48 -17.09
N ILE A 215 -8.80 -11.68 -16.53
CA ILE A 215 -9.21 -11.80 -15.11
C ILE A 215 -9.82 -13.18 -14.82
N SER A 216 -10.56 -13.76 -15.78
CA SER A 216 -11.22 -15.05 -15.61
C SER A 216 -10.20 -16.18 -15.49
N GLU A 217 -9.21 -16.19 -16.38
CA GLU A 217 -8.11 -17.15 -16.43
C GLU A 217 -7.26 -17.06 -15.16
N ALA A 218 -6.87 -15.85 -14.79
CA ALA A 218 -6.12 -15.57 -13.56
C ALA A 218 -6.86 -16.09 -12.31
N THR A 219 -8.17 -15.83 -12.23
CA THR A 219 -9.02 -16.30 -11.12
C THR A 219 -9.14 -17.81 -11.12
N TYR A 220 -9.31 -18.44 -12.27
CA TYR A 220 -9.36 -19.90 -12.40
C TYR A 220 -8.03 -20.53 -11.95
N ASN A 221 -6.90 -20.00 -12.41
CA ASN A 221 -5.57 -20.52 -12.07
C ASN A 221 -5.25 -20.40 -10.57
N LEU A 222 -5.79 -19.39 -9.87
CA LEU A 222 -5.66 -19.24 -8.43
C LEU A 222 -6.62 -20.12 -7.63
N SER A 223 -7.86 -20.27 -8.09
CA SER A 223 -8.96 -20.84 -7.29
C SER A 223 -9.25 -22.33 -7.56
N ALA A 224 -8.97 -22.81 -8.78
CA ALA A 224 -9.34 -24.15 -9.22
C ALA A 224 -8.26 -25.21 -8.94
N LYS A 225 -7.10 -24.80 -8.42
CA LYS A 225 -5.99 -25.69 -8.09
C LYS A 225 -6.06 -26.11 -6.62
N PRO A 226 -5.69 -27.35 -6.27
CA PRO A 226 -5.67 -27.80 -4.88
C PRO A 226 -4.72 -26.95 -4.03
N LEU A 227 -5.20 -26.48 -2.88
CA LEU A 227 -4.35 -25.82 -1.90
C LEU A 227 -3.48 -26.86 -1.19
N HIS A 228 -2.16 -26.70 -1.27
CA HIS A 228 -1.21 -27.54 -0.55
C HIS A 228 -0.66 -26.77 0.65
N ILE A 229 -0.79 -27.36 1.85
CA ILE A 229 -0.19 -26.81 3.08
C ILE A 229 1.15 -27.50 3.29
N PHE A 230 2.23 -26.72 3.24
CA PHE A 230 3.58 -27.20 3.52
C PHE A 230 3.99 -26.82 4.94
N ARG A 231 4.56 -27.77 5.69
CA ARG A 231 5.18 -27.51 6.99
C ARG A 231 6.70 -27.43 6.81
N LEU A 232 7.25 -26.24 6.99
CA LEU A 232 8.70 -26.03 7.03
C LEU A 232 9.19 -26.29 8.46
N SER A 233 10.14 -27.21 8.63
CA SER A 233 10.80 -27.47 9.91
C SER A 233 12.27 -27.10 9.79
N VAL A 234 12.75 -26.22 10.68
CA VAL A 234 14.17 -25.82 10.74
C VAL A 234 14.83 -26.62 11.85
N ASN A 235 15.77 -27.49 11.50
CA ASN A 235 16.61 -28.18 12.48
C ASN A 235 17.94 -27.44 12.58
N SER A 236 18.20 -26.80 13.71
CA SER A 236 19.56 -26.37 14.06
C SER A 236 20.35 -27.61 14.44
N LEU A 237 21.23 -28.09 13.55
CA LEU A 237 22.30 -29.00 13.97
C LEU A 237 23.21 -28.21 14.91
N SER A 238 23.02 -28.37 16.22
CA SER A 238 24.05 -28.04 17.19
C SER A 238 25.25 -28.91 16.85
N SER A 239 26.34 -28.30 16.41
CA SER A 239 27.64 -28.95 16.26
C SER A 239 28.12 -29.40 17.65
N SER A 240 27.68 -30.57 18.10
CA SER A 240 28.32 -31.30 19.19
C SER A 240 29.65 -31.80 18.66
N ASN A 241 30.68 -30.98 18.82
CA ASN A 241 32.06 -31.39 18.60
C ASN A 241 32.36 -32.56 19.56
N ILE A 242 32.70 -33.67 18.94
CA ILE A 242 33.27 -34.88 19.53
C ILE A 242 34.62 -34.48 20.14
N THR A 243 34.77 -34.65 21.46
CA THR A 243 36.06 -34.76 22.14
C THR A 243 36.35 -36.22 22.44
#